data_AF-A0A7X1GSE6-F1
#
_entry.id   AF-A0A7X1GSE6-F1
#
_cell.length_a   1.000
_cell.length_b   1.000
_cell.length_c   1.000
_cell.angle_alpha   90.00
_cell.angle_beta   90.00
_cell.angle_gamma   90.00
#
_symmetry.space_group_name_H-M   'P 1'
#
loop_
_entity.id
_entity.type
_entity.pdbx_description
1 polymer ?
#
loop_
_entity_poly.entity_id
_entity_poly.type
_entity_poly.pdbx_seq_one_letter_code
_entity_poly.pdbx_strand_id
1 'polypeptide(L)'
;MFALIYDEYDLSKPRKRVISVHRRRDTAEKALDQRMKKLGKRVWECNTRIVWANVNVAAGDFIKTVDFETWRPGEKIPYGDRYPDSD
;
A
#
# COMPACT_ATOMS: atom_id res chain seq x y z
N MET A 1 -10.40 4.12 -2.35
CA MET A 1 -9.98 3.17 -3.42
C MET A 1 -8.70 2.49 -2.98
N PHE A 2 -8.31 1.36 -3.57
CA PHE A 2 -7.02 0.75 -3.22
C PHE A 2 -5.90 1.39 -4.05
N ALA A 3 -4.81 1.79 -3.40
CA ALA A 3 -3.61 2.27 -4.03
C ALA A 3 -2.44 1.38 -3.62
N LEU A 4 -1.62 1.02 -4.59
CA LEU A 4 -0.35 0.35 -4.37
C LEU A 4 0.71 1.45 -4.30
N ILE A 5 1.29 1.70 -3.13
CA ILE A 5 2.25 2.79 -2.90
C ILE A 5 3.67 2.24 -2.75
N TYR A 6 4.66 3.04 -3.14
CA TYR A 6 6.05 2.81 -2.80
C TYR A 6 6.34 3.46 -1.45
N ASP A 7 6.73 2.64 -0.48
CA ASP A 7 7.01 3.03 0.89
C ASP A 7 8.31 2.37 1.36
N GLU A 8 9.35 3.19 1.56
CA GLU A 8 10.65 2.77 2.07
C GLU A 8 10.70 2.77 3.61
N TYR A 9 9.55 2.98 4.28
CA TYR A 9 9.45 3.21 5.73
C TYR A 9 10.23 4.43 6.24
N ASP A 10 10.68 5.29 5.33
CA ASP A 10 11.36 6.54 5.65
C ASP A 10 10.35 7.58 6.13
N LEU A 11 10.42 7.91 7.42
CA LEU A 11 9.58 8.91 8.09
C LEU A 11 9.86 10.34 7.58
N SER A 12 11.04 10.59 7.01
CA SER A 12 11.41 11.88 6.40
C SER A 12 10.76 12.08 5.03
N LYS A 13 10.20 11.02 4.44
CA LYS A 13 9.45 11.05 3.18
C LYS A 13 7.95 10.86 3.44
N PRO A 14 7.23 11.93 3.85
CA PRO A 14 5.80 11.85 4.18
C PRO A 14 4.90 11.63 2.95
N ARG A 15 5.46 11.83 1.74
CA ARG A 15 4.77 11.58 0.48
C ARG A 15 5.19 10.23 -0.07
N LYS A 16 4.20 9.38 -0.34
CA LYS A 16 4.39 8.04 -0.90
C LYS A 16 3.98 8.05 -2.35
N ARG A 17 4.79 7.46 -3.22
CA ARG A 17 4.51 7.45 -4.66
C ARG A 17 3.49 6.36 -4.97
N VAL A 18 2.42 6.70 -5.67
CA VAL A 18 1.41 5.76 -6.13
C VAL A 18 1.94 5.03 -7.35
N ILE A 19 1.99 3.69 -7.26
CA ILE A 19 2.45 2.80 -8.33
C ILE A 19 1.26 2.43 -9.22
N SER A 20 0.13 2.10 -8.62
CA SER A 20 -1.11 1.75 -9.34
C SER A 20 -2.32 1.92 -8.43
N VAL A 21 -3.50 2.06 -9.04
CA VAL A 21 -4.77 2.23 -8.32
C VAL A 21 -5.78 1.19 -8.78
N HIS A 22 -6.58 0.71 -7.84
CA HIS A 22 -7.43 -0.47 -7.98
C HIS A 22 -8.76 -0.27 -7.27
N ARG A 23 -9.85 -0.75 -7.88
CA ARG A 23 -11.19 -0.67 -7.28
C ARG A 23 -11.41 -1.73 -6.20
N ARG A 24 -10.72 -2.87 -6.27
CA ARG A 24 -10.85 -4.01 -5.36
C ARG A 24 -9.50 -4.37 -4.74
N ARG A 25 -9.52 -4.94 -3.53
CA ARG A 25 -8.30 -5.41 -2.85
C ARG A 25 -7.61 -6.54 -3.61
N ASP A 26 -8.37 -7.54 -4.06
CA ASP A 26 -7.85 -8.68 -4.86
C ASP A 26 -7.06 -8.22 -6.10
N THR A 27 -7.52 -7.16 -6.78
CA THR A 27 -6.78 -6.58 -7.92
C THR A 27 -5.48 -5.89 -7.50
N ALA A 28 -5.46 -5.24 -6.32
CA ALA A 28 -4.24 -4.65 -5.78
C ALA A 28 -3.23 -5.72 -5.32
N GLU A 29 -3.72 -6.82 -4.74
CA GLU A 29 -2.89 -7.97 -4.35
C GLU A 29 -2.26 -8.66 -5.57
N LYS A 30 -3.04 -8.86 -6.64
CA LYS A 30 -2.51 -9.36 -7.92
C LYS A 30 -1.44 -8.43 -8.50
N ALA A 31 -1.64 -7.12 -8.42
CA ALA A 31 -0.65 -6.15 -8.89
C ALA A 31 0.65 -6.19 -8.04
N LEU A 32 0.52 -6.41 -6.73
CA LEU A 32 1.67 -6.62 -5.85
C LEU A 32 2.43 -7.90 -6.19
N ASP A 33 1.73 -9.03 -6.40
CA ASP A 33 2.33 -10.31 -6.82
C ASP A 33 3.07 -10.16 -8.16
N GLN A 34 2.46 -9.51 -9.15
CA GLN A 34 3.10 -9.23 -10.44
C GLN A 34 4.35 -8.37 -10.28
N ARG A 35 4.33 -7.37 -9.40
CA ARG A 35 5.48 -6.52 -9.11
C ARG A 35 6.61 -7.31 -8.44
N MET A 36 6.28 -8.16 -7.47
CA MET A 36 7.24 -9.06 -6.81
C MET A 36 7.94 -9.96 -7.83
N LYS A 37 7.17 -10.59 -8.72
CA LYS A 37 7.69 -11.42 -9.82
C LYS A 37 8.60 -10.63 -10.75
N LYS A 38 8.21 -9.40 -11.12
CA LYS A 38 8.99 -8.52 -12.00
C LYS A 38 10.32 -8.10 -11.37
N LEU A 39 10.34 -7.85 -10.06
CA LEU A 39 11.53 -7.43 -9.34
C LEU A 39 12.38 -8.62 -8.84
N GLY A 40 11.86 -9.84 -8.89
CA GLY A 40 12.51 -11.02 -8.31
C GLY A 40 12.67 -10.93 -6.79
N LYS A 41 11.78 -10.18 -6.13
CA LYS A 41 11.92 -9.77 -4.72
C LYS A 41 10.71 -10.18 -3.90
N ARG A 42 10.91 -10.39 -2.59
CA ARG A 42 9.80 -10.64 -1.66
C ARG A 42 9.08 -9.34 -1.30
N VAL A 43 7.90 -9.45 -0.68
CA VAL A 43 7.03 -8.29 -0.38
C VAL A 43 7.75 -7.21 0.45
N TRP A 44 8.55 -7.62 1.44
CA TRP A 44 9.33 -6.70 2.29
C TRP A 44 10.50 -6.03 1.58
N GLU A 45 11.00 -6.60 0.47
CA GLU A 45 12.09 -6.02 -0.33
C GLU A 45 11.58 -5.14 -1.47
N CYS A 46 10.27 -5.21 -1.75
CA CYS A 46 9.62 -4.44 -2.79
C CYS A 46 9.32 -3.00 -2.37
N ASN A 47 9.45 -2.67 -1.07
CA ASN A 47 9.08 -1.36 -0.51
C ASN A 47 7.71 -0.92 -1.01
N THR A 48 6.75 -1.85 -1.05
CA THR A 48 5.45 -1.64 -1.67
C THR A 48 4.35 -2.04 -0.71
N ARG A 49 3.36 -1.17 -0.52
CA ARG A 49 2.24 -1.38 0.39
C ARG A 49 0.91 -1.15 -0.32
N ILE A 50 -0.09 -1.97 0.02
CA ILE A 50 -1.47 -1.74 -0.39
C ILE A 50 -2.13 -0.87 0.68
N VAL A 51 -2.69 0.26 0.27
CA VAL A 51 -3.37 1.20 1.16
C VAL A 51 -4.73 1.56 0.58
N TRP A 52 -5.62 2.03 1.45
CA TRP A 52 -6.89 2.62 1.08
C TRP A 52 -6.72 4.15 0.94
N ALA A 53 -6.74 4.66 -0.28
CA ALA A 53 -6.72 6.09 -0.56
C ALA A 53 -8.11 6.70 -0.34
N ASN A 54 -8.16 7.75 0.48
CA ASN A 54 -9.35 8.56 0.79
C ASN A 54 -9.56 9.69 -0.21
N VAL A 55 -8.53 10.01 -1.00
CA VAL A 55 -8.57 11.00 -2.08
C VAL A 55 -8.47 10.31 -3.45
N ASN A 56 -8.81 11.04 -4.51
CA ASN A 56 -8.63 10.56 -5.87
C ASN A 56 -7.15 10.68 -6.27
N VAL A 57 -6.53 9.55 -6.64
CA VAL A 57 -5.13 9.46 -7.05
C VAL A 57 -4.99 8.64 -8.32
N ALA A 58 -3.98 8.95 -9.12
CA ALA A 58 -3.58 8.17 -10.27
C ALA A 58 -2.22 7.50 -10.06
N ALA A 59 -1.88 6.55 -10.92
CA ALA A 59 -0.53 6.00 -10.97
C ALA A 59 0.47 7.11 -11.34
N GLY A 60 1.57 7.22 -10.58
CA GLY A 60 2.58 8.27 -10.73
C GLY A 60 2.41 9.44 -9.77
N ASP A 61 1.23 9.61 -9.16
CA ASP A 61 0.99 10.67 -8.17
C ASP A 61 1.72 10.40 -6.85
N PHE A 62 1.72 11.42 -6.00
CA PHE A 62 2.17 11.33 -4.62
C PHE A 62 1.00 11.52 -3.67
N ILE A 63 0.86 10.59 -2.72
CA ILE A 63 -0.16 10.62 -1.68
C ILE A 63 0.50 10.83 -0.32
N LYS A 64 -0.09 11.63 0.57
CA LYS A 64 0.45 11.84 1.92
C LYS A 64 -0.13 10.80 2.87
N THR A 65 0.56 10.58 3.99
CA THR A 65 0.09 9.69 5.07
C THR A 65 -1.30 10.04 5.62
N VAL A 66 -1.73 11.31 5.56
CA VAL A 66 -3.07 11.73 5.98
C VAL A 66 -4.18 11.40 4.96
N ASP A 67 -3.78 11.14 3.70
CA ASP A 67 -4.70 10.93 2.58
C ASP A 67 -5.00 9.44 2.34
N PHE A 68 -4.36 8.54 3.09
CA PHE A 68 -4.59 7.09 3.01
C PHE A 68 -4.59 6.41 4.37
N GLU A 69 -5.28 5.28 4.44
CA GLU A 69 -5.27 4.37 5.57
C GLU A 69 -4.66 3.03 5.15
N THR A 70 -4.05 2.31 6.08
CA THR A 70 -3.55 0.95 5.78
C THR A 70 -4.69 0.01 5.40
N TRP A 71 -5.84 0.17 6.05
CA TRP A 71 -7.02 -0.68 5.89
C TRP A 71 -8.20 0.15 5.41
N ARG A 72 -9.05 -0.42 4.56
CA ARG A 72 -10.33 0.20 4.23
C ARG A 72 -11.23 0.20 5.48
N PRO A 73 -11.96 1.30 5.78
CA PRO A 73 -12.88 1.32 6.91
C PRO A 73 -13.90 0.18 6.83
N GLY A 74 -13.97 -0.64 7.89
CA GLY A 74 -14.84 -1.82 7.98
C GLY A 74 -14.28 -3.12 7.36
N GLU A 75 -13.04 -3.12 6.86
CA GLU A 75 -12.42 -4.31 6.29
C GLU A 75 -11.89 -5.25 7.39
N LYS A 76 -12.06 -6.56 7.21
CA LYS A 76 -11.57 -7.57 8.15
C LYS A 76 -10.04 -7.59 8.09
N ILE A 77 -9.40 -7.03 9.11
CA ILE A 77 -7.93 -7.06 9.24
C ILE A 77 -7.50 -8.54 9.35
N PRO A 78 -6.63 -9.04 8.45
CA PRO A 78 -6.13 -10.39 8.54
C PRO A 78 -5.32 -10.58 9.83
N TYR A 79 -5.50 -11.73 10.48
CA TYR A 79 -5.00 -11.99 11.84
C TYR A 79 -3.47 -11.81 11.98
N GLY A 80 -2.71 -12.01 10.91
CA GLY A 80 -1.25 -11.89 10.87
C GLY A 80 -0.69 -10.47 10.77
N ASP A 81 -1.53 -9.47 10.52
CA ASP A 81 -1.17 -8.04 10.47
C ASP A 81 -1.64 -7.29 11.74
N ARG A 82 -2.14 -8.01 12.75
CA ARG A 82 -2.26 -7.50 14.12
C ARG A 82 -0.87 -7.47 14.74
N TYR A 83 -0.02 -6.55 14.33
CA TYR A 83 1.06 -6.12 15.20
C TYR A 83 0.47 -5.11 16.18
N PRO A 84 0.26 -5.47 17.47
CA PRO A 84 0.19 -4.45 18.49
C PRO A 84 1.57 -3.77 18.50
N ASP A 85 1.64 -2.53 18.04
CA ASP A 85 2.73 -1.63 18.40
C ASP A 85 2.59 -1.41 19.91
N SER A 86 3.21 -2.29 20.68
CA SER A 86 3.29 -2.22 22.14
C SER A 86 4.60 -2.86 22.56
N ASP A 87 5.66 -2.06 22.48
CA ASP A 87 6.69 -1.95 23.52
C ASP A 87 7.28 -0.54 23.49
#